data_AF-A0ABD1LGY2-F1
#
_entry.id   AF-A0ABD1LGY2-F1
#
_cell.length_a   1.000
_cell.length_b   1.000
_cell.length_c   1.000
_cell.angle_alpha   90.00
_cell.angle_beta   90.00
_cell.angle_gamma   90.00
#
_symmetry.space_group_name_H-M   'P 1'
#
loop_
_entity.id
_entity.type
_entity.pdbx_description
1 polymer ?
#
loop_
_entity_poly.entity_id
_entity_poly.type
_entity_poly.pdbx_seq_one_letter_code
_entity_poly.pdbx_strand_id
1 'polypeptide(L)'
;MVECFPSTPKKLAMTIACFLSGAAILAVGAHLSYVNVAPQRARTKARDKFVMETLEKKYGYTSPYEKLAHNHLYDERSQISSTRDKADYARARNDLVKEIFSNLGFKK
;
A
#
# COMPACT_ATOMS: atom_id res chain seq x y z
N MET A 1 -4.10 -34.97 17.31
CA MET A 1 -4.98 -35.02 18.48
C MET A 1 -6.04 -33.95 18.30
N VAL A 2 -7.30 -34.36 18.21
CA VAL A 2 -8.44 -33.43 18.13
C VAL A 2 -8.61 -32.80 19.51
N GLU A 3 -8.44 -31.48 19.62
CA GLU A 3 -8.73 -30.77 20.86
C GLU A 3 -10.25 -30.70 21.05
N CYS A 4 -10.80 -31.77 21.61
CA CYS A 4 -12.11 -31.80 22.23
C CYS A 4 -11.94 -31.38 23.70
N PHE A 5 -11.66 -30.09 23.94
CA PHE A 5 -11.75 -29.50 25.28
C PHE A 5 -12.84 -28.43 25.29
N PRO A 6 -13.77 -28.44 26.25
CA PRO A 6 -14.69 -27.33 26.42
C PRO A 6 -13.85 -26.11 26.79
N SER A 7 -13.72 -25.15 25.87
CA SER A 7 -13.18 -23.84 26.19
C SER A 7 -14.17 -23.18 27.13
N THR A 8 -13.96 -23.32 28.44
CA THR A 8 -14.77 -22.62 29.42
C THR A 8 -14.64 -21.12 29.14
N PRO A 9 -15.72 -20.32 29.24
CA PRO A 9 -15.68 -18.89 28.95
C PRO A 9 -14.54 -18.15 29.65
N LYS A 10 -14.11 -18.66 30.82
CA LYS A 10 -12.97 -18.20 31.60
C LYS A 10 -11.61 -18.36 30.88
N LYS A 11 -11.38 -19.48 30.19
CA LYS A 11 -10.15 -19.71 29.42
C LYS A 11 -10.09 -18.81 28.19
N LEU A 12 -11.22 -18.67 27.48
CA LEU A 12 -11.33 -17.74 26.36
C LEU A 12 -11.07 -16.28 26.80
N ALA A 13 -11.70 -15.84 27.89
CA ALA A 13 -11.49 -14.50 28.43
C ALA A 13 -10.03 -14.25 28.83
N MET A 14 -9.35 -15.23 29.43
CA MET A 14 -7.93 -15.13 29.78
C MET A 14 -7.04 -14.99 28.54
N THR A 15 -7.30 -15.76 27.49
CA THR A 15 -6.56 -15.66 26.22
C THR A 15 -6.77 -14.30 25.57
N ILE A 16 -8.03 -13.82 25.48
CA ILE A 16 -8.34 -12.49 24.95
C ILE A 16 -7.63 -11.40 25.76
N ALA A 17 -7.66 -11.49 27.09
CA ALA A 17 -6.97 -10.54 27.95
C ALA A 17 -5.45 -10.51 27.71
N CYS A 18 -4.82 -11.67 27.52
CA CYS A 18 -3.39 -11.77 27.17
C CYS A 18 -3.08 -11.14 25.81
N PHE A 19 -3.92 -11.35 24.80
CA PHE A 19 -3.72 -10.73 23.49
C PHE A 19 -3.93 -9.22 23.52
N LEU A 20 -4.96 -8.75 24.22
CA LEU A 20 -5.21 -7.31 24.38
C LEU A 20 -4.09 -6.63 25.17
N SER A 21 -3.56 -7.26 26.22
CA SER A 21 -2.44 -6.72 26.98
C SER A 21 -1.15 -6.68 26.14
N GLY A 22 -0.87 -7.75 25.39
CA GLY A 22 0.26 -7.79 24.45
C GLY A 22 0.14 -6.72 23.37
N ALA A 23 -1.03 -6.57 22.75
CA ALA A 23 -1.29 -5.54 21.76
C ALA A 23 -1.12 -4.12 22.33
N ALA A 24 -1.56 -3.88 23.57
CA ALA A 24 -1.39 -2.60 24.24
C ALA A 24 0.10 -2.27 24.48
N ILE A 25 0.90 -3.21 24.97
CA ILE A 25 2.34 -3.02 25.19
C ILE A 25 3.04 -2.73 23.86
N LEU A 26 2.72 -3.47 22.80
CA LEU A 26 3.29 -3.24 21.47
C LEU A 26 2.93 -1.86 20.91
N ALA A 27 1.68 -1.43 21.05
CA ALA A 27 1.23 -0.11 20.60
C ALA A 27 1.97 1.02 21.34
N VAL A 28 2.10 0.92 22.67
CA VAL A 28 2.83 1.90 23.48
C VAL A 28 4.32 1.91 23.12
N GLY A 29 4.93 0.73 22.99
CA GLY A 29 6.34 0.61 22.59
C GLY A 29 6.60 1.20 21.19
N ALA A 30 5.71 0.93 20.24
CA ALA A 30 5.79 1.51 18.89
C ALA A 30 5.65 3.03 18.92
N HIS A 31 4.72 3.58 19.72
CA HIS A 31 4.53 5.02 19.86
C HIS A 31 5.78 5.71 20.42
N LEU A 32 6.34 5.19 21.52
CA LEU A 32 7.56 5.73 22.14
C LEU A 32 8.78 5.60 21.21
N SER A 33 8.91 4.47 20.51
CA SER A 33 9.95 4.26 19.50
C SER A 33 9.85 5.32 18.40
N TYR A 34 8.66 5.58 17.87
CA TYR A 34 8.47 6.56 16.80
C TYR A 34 8.81 7.99 17.25
N VAL A 35 8.37 8.39 18.46
CA VAL A 35 8.67 9.71 19.03
C VAL A 35 10.19 9.93 19.17
N ASN A 36 10.95 8.89 19.51
CA ASN A 36 12.40 9.00 19.69
C ASN A 36 13.20 8.88 18.38
N VAL A 37 12.71 8.13 17.40
CA VAL A 37 13.36 7.95 16.08
C VAL A 37 13.13 9.17 15.17
N ALA A 38 11.95 9.80 15.25
CA ALA A 38 11.60 10.97 14.43
C ALA A 38 12.64 12.12 14.46
N PRO A 39 13.14 12.58 15.62
CA PRO A 39 14.11 13.67 15.66
C PRO A 39 15.47 13.27 15.06
N GLN A 40 15.89 12.01 15.23
CA GLN A 40 17.13 11.51 14.63
C GLN A 40 16.99 11.45 13.10
N ARG A 41 15.85 10.96 12.62
CA ARG A 41 15.52 10.93 11.19
C ARG A 41 15.45 12.33 10.58
N ALA A 42 14.94 13.32 11.31
CA ALA A 42 14.90 14.71 10.86
C ALA A 42 16.31 15.30 10.67
N ARG A 43 17.23 15.02 11.61
CA ARG A 43 18.63 15.46 11.51
C ARG A 43 19.36 14.80 10.35
N THR A 44 19.21 13.48 10.18
CA THR A 44 19.81 12.77 9.04
C THR A 44 19.25 13.29 7.72
N LYS A 45 17.94 13.49 7.62
CA LYS A 45 17.31 14.05 6.41
C LYS A 45 17.80 15.47 6.09
N ALA A 46 18.06 16.30 7.10
CA ALA A 46 18.62 17.64 6.89
C ALA A 46 20.06 17.57 6.35
N ARG A 47 20.88 16.66 6.86
CA ARG A 47 22.25 16.43 6.37
C ARG A 47 22.25 15.87 4.95
N ASP A 48 21.42 14.87 4.69
CA ASP A 48 21.30 14.28 3.35
C ASP A 48 20.91 15.34 2.31
N LYS A 49 19.93 16.20 2.63
CA LYS A 49 19.53 17.30 1.74
C LYS A 49 20.70 18.23 1.40
N PHE A 50 21.44 18.66 2.43
CA PHE A 50 22.60 19.53 2.24
C PHE A 50 23.70 18.87 1.38
N VAL A 51 23.98 17.59 1.62
CA VAL A 51 24.97 16.83 0.84
C VAL A 51 24.52 16.66 -0.60
N MET A 52 23.26 16.30 -0.83
CA MET A 52 22.71 16.16 -2.19
C MET A 52 22.77 17.47 -2.97
N GLU A 53 22.35 18.58 -2.37
CA GLU A 53 22.42 19.91 -2.99
C GLU A 53 23.87 20.30 -3.33
N THR A 54 24.81 19.97 -2.44
CA THR A 54 26.25 20.22 -2.68
C THR A 54 26.79 19.37 -3.83
N LEU A 55 26.41 18.09 -3.90
CA LEU A 55 26.84 17.17 -4.96
C LEU A 55 26.24 17.54 -6.32
N GLU A 56 24.97 17.94 -6.34
CA GLU A 56 24.30 18.44 -7.54
C GLU A 56 25.01 19.69 -8.07
N LYS A 57 25.27 20.67 -7.19
CA LYS A 57 25.95 21.91 -7.58
C LYS A 57 27.38 21.70 -8.07
N LYS A 58 28.14 20.78 -7.48
CA LYS A 58 29.56 20.54 -7.85
C LYS A 58 29.73 19.62 -9.04
N TYR A 59 28.91 18.58 -9.14
CA TYR A 59 29.14 17.45 -10.06
C TYR A 59 27.96 17.15 -10.97
N GLY A 60 26.86 17.92 -10.92
CA GLY A 60 25.63 17.61 -11.65
C GLY A 60 25.02 16.27 -11.22
N TYR A 61 25.30 15.82 -9.99
CA TYR A 61 24.87 14.52 -9.50
C TYR A 61 23.35 14.50 -9.29
N THR A 62 22.65 13.64 -10.02
CA THR A 62 21.23 13.35 -9.78
C THR A 62 21.08 12.25 -8.75
N SER A 63 20.25 12.49 -7.74
CA SER A 63 19.99 11.52 -6.69
C SER A 63 19.37 10.22 -7.26
N PRO A 64 19.87 9.02 -6.86
CA PRO A 64 19.28 7.75 -7.27
C PRO A 64 17.85 7.57 -6.76
N TYR A 65 17.49 8.23 -5.66
CA TYR A 65 16.13 8.21 -5.11
C TYR A 65 15.13 8.98 -5.98
N GLU A 66 15.57 10.04 -6.64
CA GLU A 66 14.75 10.82 -7.56
C GLU A 66 14.46 10.05 -8.85
N LYS A 67 15.46 9.34 -9.38
CA LYS A 67 15.25 8.44 -10.53
C LYS A 67 14.26 7.32 -10.23
N LEU A 68 14.34 6.73 -9.04
CA LEU A 68 13.40 5.68 -8.60
C LEU A 68 11.97 6.21 -8.47
N ALA A 69 11.79 7.40 -7.89
CA ALA A 69 10.47 8.03 -7.77
C ALA A 69 9.87 8.32 -9.16
N HIS A 70 10.69 8.77 -10.11
CA HIS A 70 10.24 9.01 -11.47
C HIS A 70 9.81 7.71 -12.17
N ASN A 71 10.59 6.63 -12.02
CA ASN A 71 10.28 5.32 -12.60
C ASN A 71 8.98 4.71 -12.05
N HIS A 72 8.72 4.85 -10.75
CA HIS A 72 7.47 4.35 -10.14
C HIS A 72 6.23 5.09 -10.69
N LEU A 73 6.33 6.41 -10.89
CA LEU A 73 5.26 7.20 -11.50
C LEU A 73 4.98 6.79 -12.95
N TYR A 74 6.02 6.43 -13.72
CA TYR A 74 5.84 5.91 -15.07
C TYR A 74 5.15 4.54 -15.07
N ASP A 75 5.54 3.65 -14.17
CA ASP A 75 4.94 2.30 -14.06
C ASP A 75 3.45 2.38 -13.65
N GLU A 76 3.13 3.20 -12.65
CA GLU A 76 1.74 3.43 -12.22
C GLU A 76 0.90 4.05 -13.33
N ARG A 77 1.44 5.03 -14.07
CA ARG A 77 0.73 5.65 -15.20
C ARG A 77 0.52 4.68 -16.37
N SER A 78 1.48 3.81 -16.62
CA SER A 78 1.39 2.74 -17.63
C SER A 78 0.28 1.74 -17.28
N GLN A 79 0.23 1.30 -16.02
CA GLN A 79 -0.82 0.40 -15.50
C GLN A 79 -2.22 1.03 -15.59
N ILE A 80 -2.35 2.31 -15.25
CA ILE A 80 -3.63 3.04 -15.34
C ILE A 80 -4.09 3.17 -16.81
N SER A 81 -3.16 3.39 -17.76
CA SER A 81 -3.52 3.43 -19.19
C SER A 81 -4.02 2.06 -19.66
N SER A 82 -3.27 0.99 -19.36
CA SER A 82 -3.62 -0.39 -19.74
C SER A 82 -4.97 -0.83 -19.18
N THR A 83 -5.30 -0.43 -17.96
CA THR A 83 -6.59 -0.77 -17.32
C THR A 83 -7.76 0.01 -17.94
N ARG A 84 -7.56 1.27 -18.35
CA ARG A 84 -8.57 2.03 -19.10
C ARG A 84 -8.87 1.42 -20.46
N ASP A 85 -7.83 1.08 -21.22
CA ASP A 85 -7.98 0.47 -22.54
C ASP A 85 -8.74 -0.87 -22.46
N LYS A 86 -8.46 -1.68 -21.43
CA LYS A 86 -9.21 -2.92 -21.16
C LYS A 86 -10.68 -2.66 -20.81
N ALA A 87 -10.96 -1.62 -20.02
CA ALA A 87 -12.33 -1.27 -19.63
C ALA A 87 -13.15 -0.78 -20.84
N ASP A 88 -12.53 0.01 -21.71
CA ASP A 88 -13.16 0.51 -22.94
C ASP A 88 -13.43 -0.62 -23.93
N TYR A 89 -12.50 -1.58 -24.08
CA TYR A 89 -12.73 -2.79 -24.86
C TYR A 89 -13.89 -3.64 -24.32
N ALA A 90 -13.94 -3.83 -23.00
CA ALA A 90 -15.03 -4.58 -22.35
C ALA A 90 -16.39 -3.88 -22.54
N ARG A 91 -16.42 -2.55 -22.49
CA ARG A 91 -17.63 -1.76 -22.77
C ARG A 91 -18.08 -1.94 -24.22
N ALA A 92 -17.18 -1.74 -25.18
CA ALA A 92 -17.48 -1.91 -26.60
C ALA A 92 -18.00 -3.32 -26.92
N ARG A 93 -17.41 -4.36 -26.30
CA ARG A 93 -17.88 -5.74 -26.44
C ARG A 93 -19.30 -5.91 -25.92
N ASN A 94 -19.61 -5.36 -24.75
CA ASN A 94 -20.95 -5.48 -24.15
C ASN A 94 -22.01 -4.73 -24.96
N ASP A 95 -21.65 -3.58 -25.55
CA ASP A 95 -22.55 -2.82 -26.43
C ASP A 95 -22.83 -3.57 -27.73
N LEU A 96 -21.80 -4.16 -28.34
CA LEU A 96 -21.96 -5.02 -29.52
C LEU A 96 -22.85 -6.24 -29.22
N VAL A 97 -22.64 -6.89 -28.09
CA VAL A 97 -23.47 -8.02 -27.66
C VAL A 97 -24.92 -7.57 -27.48
N LYS A 98 -25.17 -6.44 -26.81
CA LYS A 98 -26.54 -5.90 -26.66
C LYS A 98 -27.20 -5.60 -28.00
N GLU A 99 -26.47 -5.02 -28.94
CA GLU A 99 -26.97 -4.73 -30.29
C GLU A 99 -27.38 -6.00 -31.03
N ILE A 100 -26.52 -7.04 -30.99
CA ILE A 100 -26.79 -8.34 -31.61
C ILE A 100 -28.06 -8.98 -31.00
N PHE A 101 -28.19 -8.98 -29.67
CA PHE A 101 -29.37 -9.52 -28.99
C PHE A 101 -30.65 -8.75 -29.33
N SER A 102 -30.56 -7.41 -29.43
CA SER A 102 -31.68 -6.56 -29.85
C SER A 102 -32.13 -6.87 -31.28
N ASN A 103 -31.19 -7.05 -32.21
CA ASN A 103 -31.47 -7.36 -33.60
C ASN A 103 -32.04 -8.78 -33.80
N LEU A 104 -31.69 -9.72 -32.92
CA LEU A 104 -32.22 -11.09 -32.91
C LEU A 104 -33.59 -11.22 -32.20
N GLY A 105 -34.20 -10.11 -31.78
CA GLY A 105 -35.51 -10.11 -31.12
C GLY A 105 -35.51 -10.68 -29.70
N PHE A 106 -34.33 -10.95 -29.13
CA PHE A 106 -34.19 -11.32 -27.73
C PHE A 106 -34.30 -10.06 -26.86
N LYS A 107 -35.52 -9.74 -26.47
CA LYS A 107 -35.77 -8.70 -25.47
C LYS A 107 -35.38 -9.23 -24.09
N LYS A 108 -34.50 -8.51 -23.39
CA LYS A 108 -34.22 -8.77 -21.96
C LYS A 108 -35.43 -8.42 -21.11
#